data_AF-A0A359IMH8-F1
#
_entry.id   AF-A0A359IMH8-F1
#
_cell.length_a   1.000
_cell.length_b   1.000
_cell.length_c   1.000
_cell.angle_alpha   90.00
_cell.angle_beta   90.00
_cell.angle_gamma   90.00
#
_symmetry.space_group_name_H-M   'P 1'
#
loop_
_entity.id
_entity.type
_entity.pdbx_description
1 polymer ?
#
loop_
_entity_poly.entity_id
_entity_poly.type
_entity_poly.pdbx_seq_one_letter_code
_entity_poly.pdbx_strand_id
1 'polypeptide(L)'
;ATVIGLGVVVNIGLGIFNLLPIPPLDGSHLLFNLLPPKYSYKLMEYSNVIMIIMLVLLFTGVLGGIIGPAIEWGVGLVYGIYGIM
;
A
#
# COMPACT_ATOMS: atom_id res chain seq x y z
N ALA A 1 -20.63 -3.31 15.64
CA ALA A 1 -19.25 -3.78 15.87
C ALA A 1 -18.56 -4.19 14.56
N THR A 2 -19.16 -5.06 13.74
CA THR A 2 -18.55 -5.60 12.51
C THR A 2 -18.22 -4.57 11.43
N VAL A 3 -19.09 -3.59 11.17
CA VAL A 3 -18.85 -2.55 10.15
C VAL A 3 -17.64 -1.67 10.51
N ILE A 4 -17.45 -1.37 11.80
CA ILE A 4 -16.30 -0.58 12.28
C ILE A 4 -15.01 -1.39 12.14
N GLY A 5 -15.05 -2.68 12.49
CA GLY A 5 -13.90 -3.58 12.31
C GLY A 5 -13.46 -3.67 10.84
N LEU A 6 -14.42 -3.82 9.92
CA LEU A 6 -14.14 -3.79 8.47
C LEU A 6 -13.56 -2.43 8.04
N GLY A 7 -14.09 -1.32 8.56
CA GLY A 7 -13.56 0.02 8.29
C GLY A 7 -12.10 0.17 8.72
N VAL A 8 -11.72 -0.37 9.89
CA VAL A 8 -10.33 -0.36 10.36
C VAL A 8 -9.43 -1.15 9.42
N VAL A 9 -9.81 -2.38 9.07
CA VAL A 9 -9.04 -3.23 8.16
C VAL A 9 -8.86 -2.58 6.79
N VAL A 10 -9.92 -2.00 6.22
CA VAL A 10 -9.86 -1.34 4.90
C VAL A 10 -8.96 -0.11 4.94
N ASN A 11 -9.06 0.75 5.96
CA ASN A 11 -8.23 1.95 6.04
C ASN A 11 -6.75 1.61 6.27
N ILE A 12 -6.45 0.64 7.14
CA ILE A 12 -5.06 0.18 7.34
C ILE A 12 -4.53 -0.46 6.06
N GLY A 13 -5.33 -1.28 5.39
CA GLY A 13 -4.99 -1.88 4.10
C GLY A 13 -4.68 -0.84 3.03
N LEU A 14 -5.54 0.15 2.85
CA LEU A 14 -5.34 1.26 1.91
C LEU A 14 -4.14 2.12 2.29
N GLY A 15 -3.93 2.39 3.58
CA GLY A 15 -2.77 3.14 4.07
C GLY A 15 -1.45 2.43 3.76
N ILE A 16 -1.36 1.14 4.07
CA ILE A 16 -0.16 0.33 3.76
C ILE A 16 0.07 0.21 2.26
N PHE A 17 -1.01 0.03 1.49
CA PHE A 17 -0.95 0.01 0.03
C PHE A 17 -0.40 1.33 -0.52
N ASN A 18 -0.88 2.48 -0.05
CA ASN A 18 -0.40 3.80 -0.48
C ASN A 18 1.04 4.08 -0.04
N LEU A 19 1.60 3.38 0.95
CA LEU A 19 3.01 3.54 1.35
C LEU A 19 3.97 2.76 0.45
N LEU A 20 3.49 1.90 -0.45
CA LEU A 20 4.36 1.20 -1.39
C LEU A 20 5.04 2.22 -2.33
N PRO A 21 6.37 2.13 -2.53
CA PRO A 21 7.11 3.07 -3.37
C PRO A 21 6.96 2.73 -4.86
N ILE A 22 5.71 2.64 -5.34
CA ILE A 22 5.35 2.23 -6.70
C ILE A 22 4.42 3.29 -7.29
N PRO A 23 4.76 3.95 -8.41
CA PRO A 23 3.85 4.89 -9.07
C PRO A 23 2.55 4.17 -9.49
N PRO A 24 1.35 4.77 -9.33
CA PRO A 24 1.02 6.15 -8.94
C PRO A 24 0.73 6.33 -7.43
N LEU A 25 1.11 5.39 -6.57
CA LEU A 25 0.80 5.42 -5.15
C LEU A 25 1.53 6.58 -4.46
N ASP A 26 0.96 7.09 -3.36
CA ASP A 26 1.49 8.26 -2.67
C ASP A 26 2.95 8.06 -2.18
N GLY A 27 3.31 6.84 -1.77
CA GLY A 27 4.65 6.45 -1.37
C GLY A 27 5.70 6.57 -2.48
N SER A 28 5.29 6.60 -3.75
CA SER A 28 6.20 6.84 -4.87
C SER A 28 6.78 8.25 -4.89
N HIS A 29 6.07 9.24 -4.35
CA HIS A 29 6.59 10.62 -4.24
C HIS A 29 7.81 10.69 -3.30
N LEU A 30 7.79 9.92 -2.20
CA LEU A 30 8.95 9.79 -1.32
C LEU A 30 10.13 9.16 -2.09
N LEU A 31 9.87 8.11 -2.87
CA LEU A 31 10.90 7.47 -3.70
C LEU A 31 11.48 8.45 -4.73
N PHE A 32 10.64 9.24 -5.40
CA PHE A 32 11.10 10.22 -6.40
C PHE A 32 12.00 11.30 -5.82
N ASN A 33 11.73 11.74 -4.59
CA ASN A 33 12.56 12.74 -3.90
C ASN A 33 13.92 12.16 -3.45
N LEU A 34 14.00 10.84 -3.23
CA LEU A 34 15.23 10.16 -2.86
C LEU A 34 16.09 9.76 -4.06
N LEU A 35 15.48 9.60 -5.25
CA LEU A 35 16.16 9.17 -6.46
C LEU A 35 16.77 10.33 -7.26
N PRO A 36 17.92 10.12 -7.93
CA PRO A 36 18.43 11.08 -8.91
C PRO A 36 17.42 11.36 -10.03
N PRO A 37 17.37 12.60 -10.58
CA PRO A 37 16.35 13.01 -11.55
C PRO A 37 16.19 12.07 -12.75
N LYS A 38 17.30 11.49 -13.24
CA LYS A 38 17.27 10.54 -14.36
C LYS A 38 16.38 9.31 -14.10
N TYR A 39 16.32 8.83 -12.86
CA TYR A 39 15.52 7.66 -12.50
C TYR A 39 14.07 8.03 -12.21
N SER A 40 13.81 9.19 -11.61
CA SER A 40 12.44 9.66 -11.39
C SER A 40 11.72 9.92 -12.72
N TYR A 41 12.37 10.55 -13.71
CA TYR A 41 11.79 10.74 -15.03
C TYR A 41 11.43 9.42 -15.72
N LYS A 42 12.31 8.42 -15.65
CA LYS A 42 12.02 7.09 -16.21
C LYS A 42 10.83 6.43 -15.52
N LEU A 43 10.76 6.48 -14.19
CA LEU A 43 9.63 5.91 -13.45
C LEU A 43 8.30 6.61 -13.79
N MET A 44 8.33 7.93 -14.00
CA MET A 44 7.16 8.69 -14.44
C MET A 44 6.75 8.33 -15.88
N GLU A 45 7.71 8.15 -16.78
CA GLU A 45 7.48 7.71 -18.16
C GLU A 45 6.77 6.35 -18.20
N TYR A 46 7.20 5.40 -17.37
CA TYR A 46 6.60 4.06 -17.28
C TYR A 46 5.41 3.96 -16.32
N SER A 47 4.95 5.06 -15.73
CA SER A 47 3.90 5.06 -14.70
C SER A 47 2.62 4.31 -15.11
N ASN A 48 2.16 4.49 -16.35
CA ASN A 48 1.00 3.79 -16.89
C ASN A 48 1.18 2.27 -16.95
N VAL A 49 2.37 1.81 -17.37
CA VAL A 49 2.69 0.39 -17.45
C VAL A 49 2.81 -0.21 -16.06
N ILE A 50 3.49 0.50 -15.15
CA ILE A 50 3.64 0.11 -13.75
C ILE A 50 2.25 -0.02 -13.09
N MET A 51 1.33 0.92 -13.33
CA MET A 51 -0.04 0.87 -12.83
C MET A 51 -0.79 -0.38 -13.30
N ILE A 52 -0.69 -0.73 -14.58
CA ILE A 52 -1.35 -1.93 -15.12
C ILE A 52 -0.80 -3.19 -14.46
N ILE A 53 0.53 -3.29 -14.34
CA ILE A 53 1.19 -4.42 -13.65
C ILE A 53 0.72 -4.50 -12.19
N MET A 54 0.68 -3.36 -11.50
CA MET A 54 0.19 -3.26 -10.12
C MET A 54 -1.25 -3.77 -9.98
N LEU A 55 -2.16 -3.36 -10.86
CA LEU A 55 -3.54 -3.84 -10.86
C LEU A 55 -3.61 -5.35 -11.10
N VAL A 56 -2.83 -5.89 -12.03
CA VAL A 56 -2.74 -7.34 -12.25
C VAL A 56 -2.24 -8.06 -10.99
N LEU A 57 -1.20 -7.54 -10.35
CA LEU A 57 -0.67 -8.11 -9.10
C LEU A 57 -1.66 -7.99 -7.92
N LEU A 58 -2.51 -6.97 -7.93
CA LEU A 58 -3.59 -6.80 -6.97
C LEU A 58 -4.68 -7.85 -7.18
N PHE A 59 -5.19 -7.99 -8.41
CA PHE A 59 -6.26 -8.93 -8.73
C PHE A 59 -5.84 -10.40 -8.63
N THR A 60 -4.56 -10.70 -8.85
CA THR A 60 -4.01 -12.05 -8.64
C THR A 60 -3.81 -12.40 -7.16
N GLY A 61 -3.98 -11.42 -6.25
CA GLY A 61 -3.80 -11.62 -4.81
C GLY A 61 -2.33 -11.64 -4.36
N VAL A 62 -1.37 -11.50 -5.27
CA VAL A 62 0.07 -11.48 -4.96
C VAL A 62 0.40 -10.34 -4.01
N LEU A 63 -0.10 -9.13 -4.31
CA LEU A 63 0.10 -7.98 -3.43
C LEU A 63 -0.52 -8.22 -2.06
N GLY A 64 -1.72 -8.81 -2.01
CA GLY A 64 -2.40 -9.16 -0.78
C GLY A 64 -1.58 -10.11 0.10
N GLY A 65 -0.92 -11.10 -0.49
CA GLY A 65 -0.01 -12.00 0.23
C GLY A 65 1.26 -11.30 0.76
N ILE A 66 1.75 -10.27 0.08
CA ILE A 66 2.94 -9.52 0.48
C ILE A 66 2.61 -8.52 1.59
N ILE A 67 1.53 -7.74 1.43
CA ILE A 67 1.16 -6.67 2.37
C ILE A 67 0.28 -7.18 3.52
N GLY A 68 -0.36 -8.34 3.37
CA GLY A 68 -1.26 -8.94 4.35
C GLY A 68 -0.67 -9.02 5.76
N PRO A 69 0.55 -9.55 5.96
CA PRO A 69 1.17 -9.58 7.29
C PRO A 69 1.34 -8.20 7.92
N ALA A 70 1.63 -7.16 7.12
CA ALA A 70 1.74 -5.79 7.61
C ALA A 70 0.37 -5.22 8.00
N ILE A 71 -0.69 -5.56 7.25
CA ILE A 71 -2.07 -5.19 7.58
C ILE A 71 -2.51 -5.86 8.89
N GLU A 72 -2.29 -7.16 9.02
CA GLU A 72 -2.63 -7.91 10.23
C GLU A 72 -1.91 -7.36 11.45
N TRP A 73 -0.63 -7.03 11.31
CA TRP A 73 0.14 -6.39 12.38
C TRP A 73 -0.41 -5.01 12.74
N GLY A 74 -0.71 -4.16 11.75
CA GLY A 74 -1.28 -2.83 11.97
C GLY A 74 -2.66 -2.88 12.63
N VAL A 75 -3.52 -3.79 12.19
CA VAL A 75 -4.85 -4.04 12.79
C VAL A 75 -4.70 -4.53 14.23
N GLY A 76 -3.79 -5.47 14.47
CA GLY A 76 -3.50 -6.01 15.80
C GLY A 76 -3.00 -4.92 16.77
N LEU A 77 -2.15 -4.01 16.30
CA LEU A 77 -1.73 -2.85 17.09
C LEU A 77 -2.90 -1.95 17.47
N VAL A 78 -3.78 -1.63 16.51
CA VAL A 78 -4.95 -0.80 16.76
C VAL A 78 -5.85 -1.46 17.80
N TYR A 79 -6.19 -2.72 17.63
CA TYR A 79 -7.01 -3.47 18.58
C TYR A 79 -6.36 -3.60 19.96
N GLY A 80 -5.05 -3.80 20.03
CA GLY A 80 -4.29 -3.82 21.28
C GLY A 80 -4.31 -2.49 22.03
N ILE A 81 -4.18 -1.36 21.32
CA ILE A 81 -4.23 -0.01 21.91
C ILE A 81 -5.63 0.28 22.48
N TYR A 82 -6.69 -0.10 21.76
CA TYR A 82 -8.07 0.13 22.19
C TYR A 82 -8.57 -0.91 23.20
N GLY A 83 -7.77 -1.93 23.54
CA GLY A 83 -8.16 -3.00 24.46
C GLY A 83 -9.29 -3.88 23.92
N ILE A 84 -9.51 -3.88 22.60
CA ILE A 84 -10.52 -4.66 21.91
C ILE A 84 -9.83 -5.95 21.47
N MET A 85 -9.65 -6.90 22.40
CA MET A 85 -9.30 -8.29 22.06
C MET A 85 -10.55 -9.16 22.02
#